data_AF-A0A938QI34-F1
#
_entry.id   AF-A0A938QI34-F1
#
_cell.length_a   1.000
_cell.length_b   1.000
_cell.length_c   1.000
_cell.angle_alpha   90.00
_cell.angle_beta   90.00
_cell.angle_gamma   90.00
#
_symmetry.space_group_name_H-M   'P 1'
#
loop_
_entity.id
_entity.type
_entity.pdbx_description
1 polymer ?
#
loop_
_entity_poly.entity_id
_entity_poly.type
_entity_poly.pdbx_seq_one_letter_code
_entity_poly.pdbx_strand_id
1 'polypeptide(L)'
;MARHFSTKDFFRQIPNGLLARYFHARNLFSDLDFVGMTETKPDALFNAWIALPESQRSEMDAEFREILDMSDEKGFRAIIDEAEWHLIDDKEARQQFVD
;
A
#
# COMPACT_ATOMS: atom_id res chain seq x y z
N MET A 1 -9.18 17.70 -2.49
CA MET A 1 -9.02 17.67 -3.95
C MET A 1 -8.76 16.23 -4.34
N ALA A 2 -9.43 15.70 -5.36
CA ALA A 2 -9.18 14.32 -5.81
C ALA A 2 -7.70 14.18 -6.19
N ARG A 3 -6.95 13.39 -5.42
CA ARG A 3 -5.56 13.06 -5.78
C ARG A 3 -5.63 12.33 -7.12
N HIS A 4 -4.84 12.79 -8.10
CA HIS A 4 -4.77 12.08 -9.38
C HIS A 4 -4.24 10.68 -9.13
N PHE A 5 -5.10 9.68 -9.35
CA PHE A 5 -4.75 8.27 -9.20
C PHE A 5 -4.17 7.72 -10.50
N SER A 6 -3.01 7.09 -10.37
CA SER A 6 -2.41 6.26 -11.41
C SER A 6 -1.83 5.03 -10.74
N THR A 7 -2.22 3.84 -11.17
CA THR A 7 -1.72 2.57 -10.62
C THR A 7 -0.19 2.49 -10.72
N LYS A 8 0.39 3.06 -11.79
CA LYS A 8 1.86 3.13 -11.96
C LYS A 8 2.51 4.01 -10.90
N ASP A 9 1.89 5.13 -10.54
CA ASP A 9 2.43 6.03 -9.51
C ASP A 9 2.19 5.47 -8.10
N PHE A 10 1.08 4.75 -7.88
CA PHE A 10 0.84 4.00 -6.65
C PHE A 10 1.94 2.96 -6.42
N PHE A 11 2.24 2.12 -7.41
CA PHE A 11 3.34 1.15 -7.30
C PHE A 11 4.71 1.78 -7.10
N ARG A 12 4.92 3.03 -7.51
CA ARG A 12 6.17 3.76 -7.25
C ARG A 12 6.30 4.20 -5.79
N GLN A 13 5.17 4.50 -5.14
CA GLN A 13 5.11 5.06 -3.78
C GLN A 13 5.09 3.99 -2.69
N ILE A 14 4.54 2.81 -2.99
CA ILE A 14 4.40 1.74 -2.00
C ILE A 14 5.68 0.89 -1.93
N PRO A 15 6.20 0.58 -0.72
CA PRO A 15 7.32 -0.34 -0.55
C PRO A 15 7.07 -1.71 -1.19
N ASN A 16 8.09 -2.26 -1.84
CA ASN A 16 7.97 -3.53 -2.56
C ASN A 16 7.51 -4.69 -1.68
N GLY A 17 7.91 -4.70 -0.41
CA GLY A 17 7.47 -5.72 0.56
C GLY A 17 5.96 -5.71 0.82
N LEU A 18 5.33 -4.53 0.83
CA LEU A 18 3.87 -4.41 0.98
C LEU A 18 3.14 -4.83 -0.30
N LEU A 19 3.68 -4.46 -1.47
CA LEU A 19 3.15 -4.91 -2.76
C LEU A 19 3.22 -6.44 -2.86
N ALA A 20 4.37 -7.05 -2.54
CA ALA A 20 4.55 -8.49 -2.52
C ALA A 20 3.51 -9.17 -1.63
N ARG A 21 3.36 -8.70 -0.38
CA ARG A 21 2.36 -9.24 0.55
C ARG A 21 0.94 -9.15 0.01
N TYR A 22 0.56 -8.02 -0.58
CA TYR A 22 -0.77 -7.80 -1.14
C TYR A 22 -1.08 -8.77 -2.30
N PHE A 23 -0.15 -8.92 -3.24
CA PHE A 23 -0.33 -9.77 -4.43
C PHE A 23 -0.25 -11.26 -4.09
N HIS A 24 0.70 -11.67 -3.25
CA HIS A 24 0.82 -13.07 -2.83
C HIS A 24 -0.38 -13.56 -2.04
N ALA A 25 -1.00 -12.71 -1.21
CA ALA A 25 -2.25 -13.04 -0.51
C ALA A 25 -3.41 -13.36 -1.47
N ARG A 26 -3.34 -12.88 -2.72
CA ARG A 26 -4.31 -13.12 -3.79
C ARG A 26 -3.83 -14.17 -4.81
N ASN A 27 -2.75 -14.88 -4.52
CA ASN A 27 -2.07 -15.82 -5.44
C ASN A 27 -1.65 -15.17 -6.77
N LEU A 28 -1.33 -13.88 -6.75
CA LEU A 28 -0.83 -13.13 -7.90
C LEU A 28 0.67 -12.89 -7.79
N PHE A 29 1.32 -12.88 -8.96
CA PHE A 29 2.73 -12.51 -9.12
C PHE A 29 3.70 -13.25 -8.18
N SER A 30 3.39 -14.52 -7.84
CA SER A 30 4.22 -15.38 -6.98
C SER A 30 5.64 -15.55 -7.51
N ASP A 31 5.83 -15.49 -8.83
CA ASP A 31 7.12 -15.63 -9.51
C ASP A 31 7.85 -14.29 -9.74
N LEU A 32 7.23 -13.16 -9.37
CA LEU A 32 7.82 -11.84 -9.54
C LEU A 32 8.80 -11.57 -8.38
N ASP A 33 10.05 -11.24 -8.71
CA ASP A 33 11.06 -10.89 -7.71
C ASP A 33 10.87 -9.44 -7.22
N PHE A 34 10.00 -9.25 -6.24
CA PHE A 34 9.81 -7.96 -5.58
C PHE A 34 11.04 -7.48 -4.79
N VAL A 35 11.94 -8.39 -4.40
CA VAL A 35 13.15 -8.05 -3.62
C VAL A 35 14.24 -7.48 -4.52
N GLY A 36 14.43 -8.05 -5.71
CA GLY A 36 15.35 -7.57 -6.74
C GLY A 36 14.84 -6.37 -7.54
N MET A 37 13.55 -6.06 -7.46
CA MET A 37 12.98 -4.87 -8.09
C MET A 37 13.50 -3.59 -7.42
N THR A 38 13.96 -2.63 -8.23
CA THR A 38 14.35 -1.31 -7.71
C THR A 38 13.11 -0.57 -7.21
N GLU A 39 13.12 -0.20 -5.92
CA GLU A 39 12.11 0.72 -5.38
C GLU A 39 12.05 1.96 -6.27
N THR A 40 10.85 2.39 -6.66
CA THR A 40 10.54 3.45 -7.64
C THR A 40 10.52 3.09 -9.14
N LYS A 41 10.94 1.89 -9.55
CA LYS A 41 10.85 1.41 -10.93
C LYS A 41 9.89 0.22 -11.06
N PRO A 42 8.57 0.45 -11.01
CA PRO A 42 7.59 -0.62 -11.04
C PRO A 42 7.35 -1.18 -12.44
N ASP A 43 8.24 -1.00 -13.42
CA ASP A 43 7.95 -1.36 -14.82
C ASP A 43 7.70 -2.87 -15.00
N ALA A 44 8.44 -3.73 -14.30
CA ALA A 44 8.20 -5.18 -14.32
C ALA A 44 6.82 -5.55 -13.74
N LEU A 45 6.47 -4.96 -12.59
CA LEU A 45 5.15 -5.15 -11.96
C LEU A 45 4.03 -4.58 -12.83
N PHE A 46 4.21 -3.41 -13.43
CA PHE A 46 3.21 -2.77 -14.27
C PHE A 46 2.97 -3.57 -15.56
N ASN A 47 4.02 -4.16 -16.14
CA ASN A 47 3.89 -5.07 -17.28
C ASN A 47 3.10 -6.33 -16.91
N ALA A 48 3.35 -6.90 -15.74
CA ALA A 48 2.59 -8.05 -15.23
C ALA A 48 1.14 -7.65 -14.92
N TRP A 49 0.93 -6.43 -14.41
CA TRP A 49 -0.38 -5.87 -14.12
C TRP A 49 -1.24 -5.74 -15.37
N ILE A 50 -0.77 -5.10 -16.45
CA ILE A 50 -1.58 -4.91 -17.67
C ILE A 50 -1.96 -6.22 -18.37
N ALA A 51 -1.26 -7.32 -18.09
CA ALA A 51 -1.57 -8.65 -18.59
C ALA A 51 -2.76 -9.31 -17.84
N LEU A 52 -3.16 -8.77 -16.68
CA LEU A 52 -4.30 -9.28 -15.92
C LEU A 52 -5.64 -8.93 -16.61
N PRO A 53 -6.67 -9.78 -16.43
CA PRO A 53 -8.03 -9.48 -16.84
C PRO A 53 -8.51 -8.13 -16.29
N GLU A 54 -9.23 -7.37 -17.10
CA GLU A 54 -9.73 -6.05 -16.71
C GLU A 54 -10.58 -6.10 -15.44
N SER A 55 -11.43 -7.12 -15.28
CA SER A 55 -12.26 -7.31 -14.08
C SER A 55 -11.42 -7.40 -12.79
N GLN A 56 -10.30 -8.11 -12.85
CA GLN A 56 -9.41 -8.28 -11.71
C GLN A 56 -8.64 -7.00 -11.42
N ARG A 57 -8.21 -6.29 -12.47
CA ARG A 57 -7.57 -4.97 -12.31
C ARG A 57 -8.52 -3.94 -11.73
N SER A 58 -9.77 -3.89 -12.20
CA SER A 58 -10.75 -2.90 -11.76
C SER A 58 -11.10 -3.02 -10.28
N GLU A 59 -11.18 -4.26 -9.77
CA GLU A 59 -11.44 -4.52 -8.36
C GLU A 59 -10.29 -4.00 -7.49
N MET A 60 -9.06 -4.39 -7.81
CA MET A 60 -7.86 -3.96 -7.08
C MET A 60 -7.60 -2.44 -7.24
N ASP A 61 -7.87 -1.85 -8.41
CA ASP A 61 -7.76 -0.39 -8.62
C ASP A 61 -8.75 0.38 -7.74
N ALA A 62 -9.95 -0.15 -7.51
CA ALA A 62 -10.91 0.44 -6.58
C ALA A 62 -10.36 0.42 -5.15
N GLU A 63 -9.83 -0.72 -4.69
CA GLU A 63 -9.18 -0.85 -3.38
C GLU A 63 -8.00 0.13 -3.23
N PHE A 64 -7.14 0.27 -4.26
CA PHE A 64 -6.00 1.19 -4.21
C PHE A 64 -6.42 2.65 -4.09
N ARG A 65 -7.54 3.03 -4.73
CA ARG A 65 -8.11 4.38 -4.60
C ARG A 65 -8.63 4.62 -3.20
N GLU A 66 -9.33 3.66 -2.61
CA GLU A 66 -9.81 3.76 -1.22
C GLU A 66 -8.64 3.89 -0.24
N ILE A 67 -7.59 3.08 -0.40
CA ILE A 67 -6.37 3.18 0.40
C ILE A 67 -5.76 4.58 0.29
N LEU A 68 -5.63 5.12 -0.93
CA LEU A 68 -5.05 6.45 -1.15
C LEU A 68 -5.91 7.60 -0.63
N ASP A 69 -7.22 7.45 -0.68
CA ASP A 69 -8.16 8.43 -0.13
C ASP A 69 -8.08 8.46 1.40
N MET A 70 -7.97 7.30 2.04
CA MET A 70 -7.77 7.17 3.49
C MET A 70 -6.34 7.52 3.94
N SER A 71 -5.36 7.44 3.05
CA SER A 71 -3.95 7.76 3.32
C SER A 71 -3.71 9.27 3.27
N ASP A 72 -4.49 10.02 4.05
CA ASP A 72 -4.35 11.46 4.23
C ASP A 72 -3.85 11.80 5.64
N GLU A 73 -3.55 13.08 5.86
CA GLU A 73 -3.04 13.57 7.15
C GLU A 73 -4.03 13.30 8.30
N LYS A 74 -5.34 13.34 8.02
CA LYS A 74 -6.38 13.13 9.03
C LYS A 74 -6.48 11.66 9.41
N GLY A 75 -6.41 10.75 8.45
CA GLY A 75 -6.39 9.31 8.66
C GLY A 75 -5.16 8.90 9.48
N PHE A 76 -3.99 9.44 9.13
CA PHE A 76 -2.78 9.20 9.92
C PHE A 76 -2.90 9.73 11.35
N ARG A 77 -3.44 10.95 11.53
CA ARG A 77 -3.68 11.52 12.85
C ARG A 77 -4.67 10.69 13.68
N ALA A 78 -5.75 10.21 13.06
CA ALA A 78 -6.73 9.36 13.73
C ALA A 78 -6.11 8.04 14.23
N ILE A 79 -5.22 7.42 13.43
CA ILE A 79 -4.51 6.20 13.84
C ILE A 79 -3.59 6.48 15.04
N ILE A 80 -2.87 7.60 15.03
CA ILE A 80 -2.03 8.02 16.16
C ILE A 80 -2.90 8.26 17.38
N ASP A 81 -3.96 9.08 17.27
CA ASP A 81 -4.83 9.45 18.38
C ASP A 81 -5.45 8.18 19.04
N GLU A 82 -5.87 7.21 18.23
CA GLU A 82 -6.41 5.93 18.72
C GLU A 82 -5.34 5.09 19.44
N ALA A 83 -4.11 5.06 18.90
CA ALA A 83 -2.98 4.40 19.54
C ALA A 83 -2.59 5.09 20.87
N GLU A 84 -2.64 6.42 20.94
CA GLU A 84 -2.39 7.17 22.18
C GLU A 84 -3.41 6.82 23.26
N TRP A 85 -4.68 6.64 22.89
CA TRP A 85 -5.74 6.24 23.80
C TRP A 85 -5.53 4.81 24.32
N HIS A 86 -5.25 3.85 23.44
CA HIS A 86 -5.07 2.45 23.81
C HIS A 86 -3.77 2.17 24.58
N LEU A 87 -2.72 2.96 24.35
CA LEU A 87 -1.39 2.78 24.95
C LEU A 87 -1.13 3.81 26.07
N ILE A 88 -2.19 4.38 26.66
CA ILE A 88 -2.05 5.43 27.67
C ILE A 88 -1.22 5.00 28.89
N ASP A 89 -1.30 3.73 29.26
CA ASP A 89 -0.58 3.13 30.39
C ASP A 89 0.78 2.53 29.99
N ASP A 90 1.08 2.41 28.68
CA ASP A 90 2.33 1.84 28.16
C ASP A 90 3.06 2.85 27.26
N LYS A 91 3.85 3.72 27.90
CA LYS A 91 4.59 4.79 27.24
C LYS A 91 5.66 4.27 26.27
N GLU A 92 6.23 3.09 26.53
CA GLU A 92 7.27 2.51 25.69
C GLU A 92 6.64 1.96 24.40
N ALA A 93 5.54 1.21 24.51
CA ALA A 93 4.77 0.75 23.35
C ALA A 93 4.24 1.92 22.51
N ARG A 94 3.79 3.01 23.15
CA ARG A 94 3.35 4.22 22.44
C ARG A 94 4.48 4.86 21.64
N GLN A 95 5.67 5.00 22.22
CA GLN A 95 6.81 5.60 21.54
C GLN A 95 7.25 4.75 20.33
N GLN A 96 7.31 3.43 20.50
CA GLN A 96 7.63 2.50 19.41
C GLN A 96 6.60 2.47 18.26
N PHE A 97 5.35 2.88 18.51
CA PHE A 97 4.31 2.92 17.48
C PHE A 97 4.44 4.15 16.57
N VAL A 98 4.95 5.26 17.10
CA VAL A 98 5.04 6.54 16.38
C VAL A 98 6.37 6.71 15.65
N ASP A 99 7.44 6.08 16.14
CA ASP A 99 8.80 6.09 15.55
C ASP A 99 8.94 5.19 14.32
#